data_AF-A0A9N8YN30-F1
#
_entry.id   AF-A0A9N8YN30-F1
#
_cell.length_a   1.000
_cell.length_b   1.000
_cell.length_c   1.000
_cell.angle_alpha   90.00
_cell.angle_beta   90.00
_cell.angle_gamma   90.00
#
_symmetry.space_group_name_H-M   'P 1'
#
loop_
_entity.id
_entity.type
_entity.pdbx_description
1 polymer ?
#
loop_
_entity_poly.entity_id
_entity_poly.type
_entity_poly.pdbx_seq_one_letter_code
_entity_poly.pdbx_strand_id
1 'polypeptide(L)'
;MQTTRNLDKDICYKIRSLLEKNNQLEEINEEKNLMCFNTKDSKLGKAAVDNLKTAFCNLKPVCMPILEVSSEEFDEMVETSAKELEDNSSYFDLVRAYGRKKGNI
;
A
#
# COMPACT_ATOMS: atom_id res chain seq x y z
N MET A 1 7.61 -19.29 -19.36
CA MET A 1 7.98 -17.90 -19.70
C MET A 1 7.24 -16.99 -18.72
N GLN A 2 7.91 -16.53 -17.66
CA GLN A 2 7.33 -15.61 -16.69
C GLN A 2 7.34 -14.22 -17.32
N THR A 3 6.16 -13.69 -17.64
CA THR A 3 5.98 -12.26 -17.86
C THR A 3 6.26 -11.57 -16.53
N THR A 4 7.50 -11.13 -16.30
CA THR A 4 7.75 -10.06 -15.35
C THR A 4 6.94 -8.87 -15.84
N ARG A 5 5.73 -8.70 -15.26
CA ARG A 5 5.03 -7.40 -15.30
C ARG A 5 6.11 -6.39 -14.92
N ASN A 6 6.34 -5.34 -15.70
CA ASN A 6 7.37 -4.29 -15.49
C ASN A 6 7.11 -3.52 -14.16
N LEU A 7 7.04 -4.24 -13.05
CA LEU A 7 6.75 -3.79 -11.71
C LEU A 7 8.07 -3.85 -10.97
N ASP A 8 8.52 -2.68 -10.58
CA ASP A 8 9.70 -2.49 -9.78
C ASP A 8 9.35 -2.74 -8.32
N LYS A 9 9.71 -3.93 -7.80
CA LYS A 9 9.45 -4.31 -6.41
C LYS A 9 10.06 -3.35 -5.39
N ASP A 10 11.08 -2.58 -5.80
CA ASP A 10 11.81 -1.64 -4.94
C ASP A 10 11.36 -0.19 -5.18
N ILE A 11 10.23 0.02 -5.87
CA ILE A 11 9.76 1.36 -6.27
C ILE A 11 9.55 2.29 -5.07
N CYS A 12 9.07 1.76 -3.94
CA CYS A 12 8.84 2.56 -2.73
C CYS A 12 10.15 3.16 -2.18
N TYR A 13 11.28 2.45 -2.34
CA TYR A 13 12.59 2.93 -1.88
C TYR A 13 13.25 3.93 -2.85
N LYS A 14 12.63 4.19 -4.01
CA LYS A 14 13.14 5.14 -5.02
C LYS A 14 12.51 6.53 -4.90
N ILE A 15 11.51 6.71 -4.04
CA ILE A 15 10.76 7.97 -3.89
C ILE A 15 11.70 9.12 -3.52
N ARG A 16 12.61 8.92 -2.57
CA ARG A 16 13.60 9.95 -2.18
C ARG A 16 14.44 10.42 -3.36
N SER A 17 15.03 9.48 -4.10
CA SER A 17 15.85 9.80 -5.27
C SER A 17 15.05 10.50 -6.37
N LEU A 18 13.76 10.19 -6.53
CA LEU A 18 12.88 10.91 -7.45
C LEU A 18 12.66 12.37 -7.01
N LEU A 19 12.45 12.61 -5.71
CA LEU A 19 12.33 13.97 -5.17
C LEU A 19 13.63 14.77 -5.32
N GLU A 20 14.79 14.16 -5.06
CA GLU A 20 16.11 14.78 -5.23
C GLU A 20 16.35 15.17 -6.69
N LYS A 21 15.99 14.29 -7.64
CA LYS A 21 16.13 14.54 -9.08
C LYS A 21 15.22 15.65 -9.61
N ASN A 22 14.04 15.85 -9.01
CA ASN A 22 13.13 16.92 -9.41
C ASN A 22 13.70 18.32 -9.08
N ASN A 23 14.62 18.41 -8.13
CA ASN A 23 15.36 19.64 -7.77
C ASN A 23 14.46 20.82 -7.32
N GLN A 24 13.17 20.60 -7.08
CA GLN A 24 12.19 21.57 -6.59
C GLN A 24 12.12 21.65 -5.06
N LEU A 25 12.66 20.65 -4.36
CA LEU A 25 12.66 20.56 -2.91
C LEU A 25 14.09 20.66 -2.36
N GLU A 26 14.21 21.21 -1.16
CA GLU A 26 15.41 21.21 -0.32
C GLU A 26 15.11 20.48 1.00
N GLU A 27 16.15 20.13 1.75
CA GLU A 27 16.01 19.44 3.05
C GLU A 27 15.16 18.17 2.96
N ILE A 28 15.46 17.31 1.97
CA ILE A 28 14.69 16.07 1.74
C ILE A 28 14.99 15.05 2.84
N ASN A 29 13.95 14.69 3.58
CA ASN A 29 13.90 13.67 4.62
C ASN A 29 13.20 12.41 4.10
N GLU A 30 13.55 11.27 4.69
CA GLU A 30 12.92 9.98 4.41
C GLU A 30 12.62 9.27 5.74
N GLU A 31 11.40 8.77 5.86
CA GLU A 31 10.94 7.93 6.95
C GLU A 31 10.54 6.57 6.39
N LYS A 32 11.01 5.51 7.06
CA LYS A 32 10.64 4.13 6.76
C LYS A 32 9.93 3.54 7.96
N ASN A 33 8.75 2.99 7.71
CA ASN A 33 7.92 2.37 8.72
C ASN A 33 7.42 1.02 8.21
N LEU A 34 7.10 0.13 9.15
CA LEU A 34 6.39 -1.11 8.87
C LEU A 34 4.98 -0.97 9.40
N MET A 35 4.00 -1.14 8.51
CA MET A 35 2.59 -1.20 8.90
C MET A 35 2.16 -2.66 8.98
N CYS A 36 2.11 -3.18 10.20
CA CYS A 36 1.69 -4.56 10.45
C CYS A 36 0.16 -4.67 10.50
N PHE A 37 -0.38 -5.78 10.00
CA PHE A 37 -1.83 -6.07 10.01
C PHE A 37 -2.34 -6.76 11.28
N ASN A 38 -1.57 -6.75 12.37
CA ASN A 38 -2.00 -7.35 13.64
C ASN A 38 -3.16 -6.53 14.25
N THR A 39 -4.36 -7.12 14.31
CA THR A 39 -5.55 -6.43 14.82
C THR A 39 -5.77 -6.61 16.32
N LYS A 40 -5.15 -7.62 16.96
CA LYS A 40 -5.41 -8.00 18.36
C LYS A 40 -4.98 -6.93 19.36
N ASP A 41 -3.81 -6.33 19.14
CA ASP A 41 -3.19 -5.41 20.10
C ASP A 41 -2.83 -4.04 19.50
N SER A 42 -3.25 -3.76 18.26
CA SER A 42 -2.88 -2.53 17.56
C SER A 42 -4.07 -1.84 16.90
N LYS A 43 -4.38 -0.62 17.37
CA LYS A 43 -5.33 0.28 16.71
C LYS A 43 -4.90 0.61 15.27
N LEU A 44 -3.59 0.72 15.05
CA LEU A 44 -3.04 0.98 13.73
C LEU A 44 -3.18 -0.22 12.81
N GLY A 45 -2.97 -1.44 13.31
CA GLY A 45 -3.15 -2.67 12.54
C GLY A 45 -4.62 -2.91 12.17
N LYS A 46 -5.55 -2.63 13.09
CA LYS A 46 -6.98 -2.63 12.78
C LYS A 46 -7.33 -1.62 11.67
N ALA A 47 -6.86 -0.38 11.79
CA ALA A 47 -7.08 0.63 10.76
C ALA A 47 -6.45 0.24 9.41
N ALA A 48 -5.30 -0.44 9.41
CA ALA A 48 -4.66 -0.94 8.19
C ALA A 48 -5.54 -1.98 7.47
N VAL A 49 -6.10 -2.94 8.21
CA VAL A 49 -7.03 -3.94 7.66
C VAL A 49 -8.31 -3.27 7.15
N ASP A 50 -8.92 -2.38 7.92
CA ASP A 50 -10.15 -1.67 7.53
C ASP A 50 -9.94 -0.84 6.26
N ASN A 51 -8.80 -0.15 6.16
CA ASN A 51 -8.43 0.61 4.96
C ASN A 51 -8.24 -0.29 3.74
N LEU A 52 -7.62 -1.45 3.92
CA LEU A 52 -7.42 -2.39 2.82
C LEU A 52 -8.75 -2.97 2.31
N LYS A 53 -9.64 -3.38 3.23
CA LYS A 53 -10.99 -3.82 2.88
C LYS A 53 -11.73 -2.74 2.10
N THR A 54 -11.68 -1.51 2.59
CA THR A 54 -12.27 -0.34 1.91
C THR A 54 -11.69 -0.14 0.51
N ALA A 55 -10.37 -0.26 0.35
CA ALA A 55 -9.73 -0.16 -0.95
C ALA A 55 -10.22 -1.23 -1.92
N PHE A 56 -10.33 -2.49 -1.49
CA PHE A 56 -10.86 -3.56 -2.33
C PHE A 56 -12.35 -3.38 -2.66
N CYS A 57 -13.17 -2.95 -1.70
CA CYS A 57 -14.58 -2.62 -1.97
C CYS A 57 -14.73 -1.55 -3.06
N ASN A 58 -13.87 -0.53 -3.04
CA ASN A 58 -13.85 0.51 -4.07
C ASN A 58 -13.37 -0.02 -5.44
N LEU A 59 -12.50 -1.03 -5.46
CA LEU A 59 -12.01 -1.67 -6.68
C LEU A 59 -12.97 -2.75 -7.22
N LYS A 60 -13.92 -3.21 -6.41
CA LYS A 60 -14.86 -4.29 -6.72
C LYS A 60 -15.52 -4.15 -8.10
N PRO A 61 -16.08 -2.99 -8.51
CA PRO A 61 -16.74 -2.85 -9.82
C PRO A 61 -15.79 -3.08 -11.00
N VAL A 62 -14.50 -2.80 -10.83
CA VAL A 62 -13.46 -2.97 -11.85
C VAL A 62 -12.92 -4.40 -11.82
N CYS A 63 -12.72 -4.97 -10.63
CA CYS A 63 -12.12 -6.29 -10.47
C CYS A 63 -13.06 -7.44 -10.79
N MET A 64 -14.35 -7.35 -10.42
CA MET A 64 -15.30 -8.46 -10.62
C MET A 64 -15.39 -8.93 -12.09
N PRO A 65 -15.52 -8.05 -13.11
CA PRO A 65 -15.57 -8.49 -14.50
C PRO A 65 -14.25 -9.11 -14.98
N ILE A 66 -13.11 -8.66 -14.45
CA ILE A 66 -11.77 -9.15 -14.83
C ILE A 66 -11.53 -10.54 -14.24
N LEU A 67 -11.99 -10.74 -13.01
CA LEU A 67 -11.83 -12.00 -12.27
C LEU A 67 -12.94 -13.01 -12.58
N GLU A 68 -14.00 -12.58 -13.26
CA GLU A 68 -15.18 -13.39 -13.60
C GLU A 68 -15.87 -13.99 -12.36
N VAL A 69 -15.96 -13.21 -11.28
CA VAL A 69 -16.57 -13.61 -9.99
C VAL A 69 -17.86 -12.85 -9.68
N SER A 70 -18.71 -13.45 -8.87
CA SER A 70 -19.91 -12.80 -8.33
C SER A 70 -19.57 -11.73 -7.29
N SER A 71 -20.59 -10.95 -6.90
CA SER A 71 -20.45 -9.94 -5.87
C SER A 71 -20.14 -10.58 -4.51
N GLU A 72 -20.84 -11.67 -4.20
CA GLU A 72 -20.68 -12.43 -2.96
C GLU A 72 -19.31 -13.11 -2.89
N GLU A 73 -18.87 -13.74 -3.98
CA GLU A 73 -17.53 -14.37 -4.06
C GLU A 73 -16.42 -13.34 -3.83
N PHE A 74 -16.54 -12.15 -4.42
CA PHE A 74 -15.57 -11.09 -4.21
C PHE A 74 -15.51 -10.63 -2.74
N ASP A 75 -16.65 -10.48 -2.08
CA ASP A 75 -16.70 -10.08 -0.67
C ASP A 75 -16.06 -11.15 0.22
N GLU A 76 -16.34 -12.43 -0.03
CA GLU A 76 -15.69 -13.55 0.67
C GLU A 76 -14.18 -13.57 0.46
N MET A 77 -13.69 -13.26 -0.74
CA MET A 77 -12.26 -13.13 -1.02
C MET A 77 -11.62 -12.00 -0.21
N VAL A 78 -12.30 -10.86 -0.08
CA VAL A 78 -11.79 -9.71 0.70
C VAL A 78 -11.70 -10.05 2.20
N GLU A 79 -12.73 -10.68 2.76
CA GLU A 79 -12.72 -11.12 4.16
C GLU A 79 -11.65 -12.19 4.42
N THR A 80 -11.51 -13.16 3.51
CA THR A 80 -10.46 -14.18 3.58
C THR A 80 -9.07 -13.54 3.56
N SER A 81 -8.83 -12.61 2.62
CA SER A 81 -7.56 -11.90 2.51
C SER A 81 -7.23 -11.09 3.77
N ALA A 82 -8.22 -10.42 4.36
CA ALA A 82 -8.05 -9.66 5.59
C ALA A 82 -7.58 -10.56 6.75
N LYS A 83 -8.16 -11.75 6.87
CA LYS A 83 -7.75 -12.74 7.87
C LYS A 83 -6.34 -13.29 7.61
N GLU A 84 -6.03 -13.65 6.37
CA GLU A 84 -4.71 -14.16 5.99
C GLU A 84 -3.59 -13.17 6.28
N LEU A 85 -3.84 -11.86 6.14
CA LEU A 85 -2.86 -10.83 6.46
C LEU A 85 -2.51 -10.82 7.95
N GLU A 86 -3.50 -11.03 8.81
CA GLU A 86 -3.30 -11.14 10.25
C GLU A 86 -2.57 -12.45 10.60
N ASP A 87 -3.08 -13.58 10.12
CA ASP A 87 -2.57 -14.93 10.45
C ASP A 87 -1.10 -15.10 10.02
N ASN A 88 -0.72 -14.52 8.87
CA ASN A 88 0.64 -14.59 8.35
C ASN A 88 1.57 -13.51 8.91
N SER A 89 1.12 -12.69 9.89
CA SER A 89 1.89 -11.56 10.40
C SER A 89 2.40 -10.64 9.29
N SER A 90 1.54 -10.41 8.29
CA SER A 90 1.90 -9.63 7.10
C SER A 90 2.12 -8.16 7.47
N TYR A 91 2.85 -7.46 6.60
CA TYR A 91 3.10 -6.04 6.74
C TYR A 91 3.26 -5.36 5.38
N PHE A 92 3.11 -4.04 5.37
CA PHE A 92 3.58 -3.19 4.27
C PHE A 92 4.81 -2.39 4.69
N ASP A 93 5.79 -2.35 3.78
CA ASP A 93 6.83 -1.34 3.79
C ASP A 93 6.24 0.02 3.41
N LEU A 94 6.16 0.92 4.38
CA LEU A 94 5.78 2.31 4.16
C LEU A 94 7.03 3.17 4.08
N VAL A 95 7.23 3.81 2.93
CA VAL A 95 8.27 4.82 2.74
C VAL A 95 7.59 6.17 2.51
N ARG A 96 7.97 7.16 3.31
CA ARG A 96 7.54 8.54 3.14
C ARG A 96 8.78 9.39 2.92
N ALA A 97 8.83 10.12 1.81
CA ALA A 97 9.84 11.14 1.58
C ALA A 97 9.18 12.52 1.45
N TYR A 98 9.78 13.53 2.05
CA TYR A 98 9.25 14.90 2.07
C TYR A 98 10.39 15.91 2.19
N GLY A 99 10.16 17.15 1.76
CA GLY A 99 11.14 18.23 1.83
C GLY A 99 10.47 19.60 1.73
N ARG A 100 11.23 20.66 1.95
CA ARG A 100 10.77 22.04 1.85
C ARG A 100 10.81 22.51 0.40
N LYS A 101 9.81 23.25 -0.05
CA LYS A 101 9.81 23.81 -1.43
C LYS A 101 10.86 24.92 -1.52
N LYS A 102 11.71 24.87 -2.55
CA LYS A 102 12.68 25.94 -2.83
C LYS A 102 11.94 27.23 -3.20
N GLY A 103 12.41 28.35 -2.67
CA GLY A 103 11.89 29.69 -3.00
C GLY A 103 10.61 30.10 -2.25
N ASN A 104 10.17 29.34 -1.24
CA ASN A 104 9.28 29.89 -0.23
C ASN A 104 10.14 30.53 0.88
N ILE A 105 10.29 31.85 0.81
CA ILE A 105 10.61 32.72 1.96
C ILE A 105 9.28 33.01 2.66
#